data_AF-A0A936PNH1-F1
#
_entry.id   AF-A0A936PNH1-F1
#
_cell.length_a   1.000
_cell.length_b   1.000
_cell.length_c   1.000
_cell.angle_alpha   90.00
_cell.angle_beta   90.00
_cell.angle_gamma   90.00
#
_symmetry.space_group_name_H-M   'P 1'
#
loop_
_entity.id
_entity.type
_entity.pdbx_description
1 polymer ?
#
loop_
_entity_poly.entity_id
_entity_poly.type
_entity_poly.pdbx_seq_one_letter_code
_entity_poly.pdbx_strand_id
1 'polypeptide(L)'
;MPTHTLRPTALLTRMALLALASCTATAPPADGRLGEPSQDAPSAVILDAFFGLDDALPLAANALCLGGEGMDGMPVTLSRRVQPERPEAASFLVITRGGQRLTPRCATLRPAIDPTERHTVLLVGELGDEPDDPPVRVEIVGSVPLLGGGDARGLSTDTVTPLTDGPSLRIAYVYAPEALPASTCPRPRTTQIIQLTWAGGVRAPTGEELGEPARKQMSVTLEDGAVVTPIALADLGDNDNYTHLCLEETSPARSVTVKAGVAVDPRGDTNPETTIPVTNDPEASPP
;
A
#
# COMPACT_ATOMS: atom_id res chain seq x y z
N MET A 1 62.60 -27.17 85.01
CA MET A 1 63.53 -26.04 85.24
C MET A 1 64.73 -26.22 84.32
N PRO A 2 65.32 -25.20 83.70
CA PRO A 2 64.94 -23.80 83.55
C PRO A 2 64.92 -23.32 82.08
N THR A 3 64.47 -22.09 81.96
CA THR A 3 64.36 -21.16 80.82
C THR A 3 65.68 -20.55 80.34
N HIS A 4 65.78 -20.27 79.03
CA HIS A 4 66.47 -19.13 78.39
C HIS A 4 65.96 -19.02 76.93
N THR A 5 65.02 -18.13 76.59
CA THR A 5 65.11 -16.72 76.13
C THR A 5 65.76 -16.45 74.76
N LEU A 6 64.92 -15.85 73.88
CA LEU A 6 65.17 -14.81 72.86
C LEU A 6 65.94 -15.25 71.59
N ARG A 7 65.53 -14.95 70.34
CA ARG A 7 64.88 -13.77 69.71
C ARG A 7 64.06 -14.19 68.47
N PRO A 8 63.12 -13.36 67.99
CA PRO A 8 62.26 -13.66 66.85
C PRO A 8 62.90 -13.23 65.53
N THR A 9 62.88 -14.11 64.54
CA THR A 9 63.22 -13.80 63.14
C THR A 9 61.92 -13.85 62.33
N ALA A 10 61.58 -12.73 61.70
CA ALA A 10 60.46 -12.63 60.78
C ALA A 10 60.68 -13.53 59.56
N LEU A 11 59.70 -14.37 59.23
CA LEU A 11 59.61 -15.07 57.95
C LEU A 11 58.26 -14.69 57.32
N LEU A 12 58.33 -14.03 56.17
CA LEU A 12 57.17 -13.65 55.36
C LEU A 12 56.43 -14.91 54.87
N THR A 13 55.21 -15.11 55.35
CA THR A 13 54.29 -16.12 54.82
C THR A 13 53.57 -15.54 53.60
N ARG A 14 53.86 -16.06 52.40
CA ARG A 14 53.07 -15.82 51.18
C ARG A 14 51.72 -16.52 51.34
N MET A 15 50.67 -15.74 51.58
CA MET A 15 49.29 -16.20 51.62
C MET A 15 48.75 -16.26 50.18
N ALA A 16 48.48 -17.45 49.68
CA ALA A 16 47.87 -17.67 48.38
C ALA A 16 46.38 -17.32 48.44
N LEU A 17 45.97 -16.34 47.64
CA LEU A 17 44.58 -15.94 47.48
C LEU A 17 43.87 -16.96 46.55
N LEU A 18 42.95 -17.74 47.09
CA LEU A 18 42.01 -18.54 46.30
C LEU A 18 41.00 -17.59 45.64
N ALA A 19 41.02 -17.50 44.31
CA ALA A 19 39.98 -16.82 43.55
C ALA A 19 38.73 -17.72 43.48
N LEU A 20 37.64 -17.27 44.10
CA LEU A 20 36.30 -17.84 43.94
C LEU A 20 35.78 -17.44 42.55
N ALA A 21 35.63 -18.41 41.65
CA ALA A 21 34.94 -18.22 40.39
C ALA A 21 33.44 -18.15 40.64
N SER A 22 32.87 -16.94 40.64
CA SER A 22 31.43 -16.73 40.66
C SER A 22 30.85 -16.99 39.27
N CYS A 23 30.08 -18.07 39.10
CA CYS A 23 29.20 -18.24 37.95
C CYS A 23 28.06 -17.22 38.06
N THR A 24 28.17 -16.08 37.38
CA THR A 24 27.02 -15.25 37.04
C THR A 24 26.32 -15.88 35.84
N ALA A 25 25.14 -16.45 36.06
CA ALA A 25 24.25 -16.81 34.96
C ALA A 25 23.80 -15.52 34.26
N THR A 26 24.39 -15.24 33.11
CA THR A 26 23.95 -14.14 32.23
C THR A 26 22.56 -14.48 31.72
N ALA A 27 21.57 -13.66 32.06
CA ALA A 27 20.25 -13.73 31.42
C ALA A 27 20.45 -13.59 29.89
N PRO A 28 19.71 -14.34 29.05
CA PRO A 28 19.75 -14.12 27.61
C PRO A 28 19.32 -12.67 27.33
N PRO A 29 19.96 -11.98 26.37
CA PRO A 29 19.52 -10.65 25.98
C PRO A 29 18.07 -10.77 25.49
N ALA A 30 17.22 -9.88 25.99
CA ALA A 30 15.90 -9.65 25.43
C ALA A 30 16.11 -9.12 24.00
N ASP A 31 15.93 -10.00 23.01
CA ASP A 31 16.01 -9.65 21.60
C ASP A 31 14.71 -8.93 21.21
N GLY A 32 14.59 -7.70 21.68
CA GLY A 32 13.52 -6.75 21.35
C GLY A 32 13.91 -5.87 20.17
N ARG A 33 14.57 -6.42 19.15
CA ARG A 33 14.73 -5.72 17.88
C ARG A 33 13.40 -5.80 17.12
N LEU A 34 12.60 -4.74 17.25
CA LEU A 34 11.86 -4.25 16.08
C LEU A 34 12.89 -4.19 14.95
N GLY A 35 12.73 -5.03 13.93
CA GLY A 35 13.71 -5.15 12.85
C GLY A 35 14.02 -3.78 12.28
N GLU A 36 15.31 -3.44 12.18
CA GLU A 36 15.73 -2.26 11.42
C GLU A 36 15.19 -2.42 9.99
N PRO A 37 14.65 -1.36 9.38
CA PRO A 37 14.20 -1.42 7.99
C PRO A 37 15.36 -1.91 7.13
N SER A 38 15.11 -2.96 6.35
CA SER A 38 16.08 -3.47 5.38
C SER A 38 16.52 -2.30 4.49
N GLN A 39 17.83 -2.06 4.37
CA GLN A 39 18.37 -0.99 3.52
C GLN A 39 18.09 -1.22 2.03
N ASP A 40 17.58 -2.40 1.68
CA ASP A 40 17.15 -2.78 0.32
C ASP A 40 15.64 -2.66 0.09
N ALA A 41 14.85 -2.21 1.08
CA ALA A 41 13.41 -2.02 0.88
C ALA A 41 13.14 -0.92 -0.16
N PRO A 42 12.18 -1.10 -1.09
CA PRO A 42 11.86 -0.08 -2.07
C PRO A 42 11.46 1.23 -1.39
N SER A 43 11.89 2.36 -1.97
CA SER A 43 11.43 3.68 -1.51
C SER A 43 9.92 3.81 -1.72
N ALA A 44 9.20 4.18 -0.66
CA ALA A 44 7.77 4.47 -0.74
C ALA A 44 7.54 5.88 -1.30
N VAL A 45 6.52 6.03 -2.14
CA VAL A 45 6.00 7.31 -2.62
C VAL A 45 4.47 7.26 -2.64
N ILE A 46 3.84 8.43 -2.59
CA ILE A 46 2.41 8.56 -2.92
C ILE A 46 2.33 8.71 -4.44
N LEU A 47 1.67 7.76 -5.10
CA LEU A 47 1.49 7.73 -6.55
C LEU A 47 0.35 8.65 -6.99
N ASP A 48 -0.70 8.76 -6.18
CA ASP A 48 -1.84 9.62 -6.42
C ASP A 48 -2.58 9.96 -5.13
N ALA A 49 -3.24 11.11 -5.11
CA ALA A 49 -4.38 11.39 -4.26
C ALA A 49 -5.53 11.83 -5.15
N PHE A 50 -6.62 11.07 -5.20
CA PHE A 50 -7.74 11.38 -6.08
C PHE A 50 -8.88 11.99 -5.27
N PHE A 51 -9.21 13.25 -5.52
CA PHE A 51 -10.42 13.83 -4.93
C PHE A 51 -11.62 13.30 -5.71
N GLY A 52 -12.15 12.13 -5.35
CA GLY A 52 -13.09 11.38 -6.20
C GLY A 52 -14.56 11.58 -5.85
N LEU A 53 -14.86 12.08 -4.65
CA LEU A 53 -16.19 12.44 -4.19
C LEU A 53 -16.10 13.69 -3.32
N ASP A 54 -16.98 14.65 -3.58
CA ASP A 54 -17.12 15.94 -2.90
C ASP A 54 -18.55 16.04 -2.38
N ASP A 55 -18.73 16.01 -1.06
CA ASP A 55 -20.03 15.95 -0.37
C ASP A 55 -20.97 14.81 -0.84
N ALA A 56 -20.40 13.74 -1.39
CA ALA A 56 -21.13 12.78 -2.22
C ALA A 56 -20.96 11.31 -1.84
N LEU A 57 -20.30 11.00 -0.71
CA LEU A 57 -20.24 9.62 -0.24
C LEU A 57 -21.65 9.05 0.01
N PRO A 58 -21.99 7.86 -0.55
CA PRO A 58 -23.32 7.30 -0.40
C PRO A 58 -23.57 6.84 1.03
N LEU A 59 -24.84 6.62 1.41
CA LEU A 59 -25.24 6.06 2.71
C LEU A 59 -24.44 4.79 3.09
N ALA A 60 -24.09 3.96 2.09
CA ALA A 60 -23.30 2.76 2.29
C ALA A 60 -21.88 3.03 2.85
N ALA A 61 -21.32 4.23 2.65
CA ALA A 61 -20.03 4.64 3.19
C ALA A 61 -19.99 4.62 4.72
N ASN A 62 -21.14 4.68 5.39
CA ASN A 62 -21.23 4.51 6.85
C ASN A 62 -20.70 3.15 7.34
N ALA A 63 -20.64 2.13 6.46
CA ALA A 63 -20.01 0.83 6.77
C ALA A 63 -18.46 0.90 6.77
N LEU A 64 -17.87 1.91 6.12
CA LEU A 64 -16.43 2.16 6.07
C LEU A 64 -16.03 3.16 7.15
N CYS A 65 -16.76 4.27 7.24
CA CYS A 65 -16.58 5.37 8.17
C CYS A 65 -17.94 5.80 8.76
N LEU A 66 -18.17 5.54 10.05
CA LEU A 66 -19.45 5.89 10.69
C LEU A 66 -19.70 7.41 10.64
N GLY A 67 -20.81 7.81 10.02
CA GLY A 67 -21.16 9.20 9.78
C GLY A 67 -20.39 9.83 8.62
N GLY A 68 -19.93 9.03 7.67
CA GLY A 68 -19.24 9.46 6.45
C GLY A 68 -20.16 9.64 5.24
N GLU A 69 -21.45 9.34 5.36
CA GLU A 69 -22.44 9.69 4.33
C GLU A 69 -22.44 11.21 4.09
N GLY A 70 -22.43 11.61 2.82
CA GLY A 70 -22.42 13.00 2.40
C GLY A 70 -21.11 13.73 2.66
N MET A 71 -20.03 13.03 3.02
CA MET A 71 -18.68 13.59 3.12
C MET A 71 -17.89 13.33 1.83
N ASP A 72 -16.67 13.85 1.80
CA ASP A 72 -15.73 13.60 0.72
C ASP A 72 -15.11 12.22 0.81
N GLY A 73 -14.75 11.69 -0.35
CA GLY A 73 -13.98 10.47 -0.51
C GLY A 73 -12.72 10.74 -1.33
N MET A 74 -11.55 10.57 -0.71
CA MET A 74 -10.26 10.75 -1.37
C MET A 74 -9.38 9.50 -1.22
N PRO A 75 -9.33 8.61 -2.23
CA PRO A 75 -8.34 7.54 -2.29
C PRO A 75 -6.92 8.09 -2.43
N VAL A 76 -5.99 7.56 -1.64
CA VAL A 76 -4.56 7.88 -1.68
C VAL A 76 -3.80 6.59 -1.98
N THR A 77 -3.20 6.50 -3.17
CA THR A 77 -2.50 5.30 -3.63
C THR A 77 -1.00 5.42 -3.39
N LEU A 78 -0.41 4.46 -2.70
CA LEU A 78 1.02 4.37 -2.39
C LEU A 78 1.71 3.33 -3.27
N SER A 79 3.00 3.53 -3.54
CA SER A 79 3.83 2.54 -4.26
C SER A 79 4.10 1.27 -3.46
N ARG A 80 3.83 1.28 -2.16
CA ARG A 80 4.03 0.17 -1.22
C ARG A 80 2.76 -0.10 -0.44
N ARG A 81 2.53 -1.36 -0.09
CA ARG A 81 1.36 -1.78 0.68
C ARG A 81 1.42 -1.28 2.11
N VAL A 82 0.28 -0.83 2.61
CA VAL A 82 0.06 -0.42 3.99
C VAL A 82 -0.30 -1.66 4.84
N GLN A 83 0.25 -1.74 6.05
CA GLN A 83 0.07 -2.90 6.91
C GLN A 83 -1.26 -2.88 7.71
N PRO A 84 -1.60 -1.80 8.46
CA PRO A 84 -2.88 -1.75 9.16
C PRO A 84 -4.04 -1.49 8.18
N GLU A 85 -5.09 -2.31 8.24
CA GLU A 85 -6.31 -2.11 7.43
C GLU A 85 -7.06 -0.80 7.77
N ARG A 86 -6.80 -0.25 8.95
CA ARG A 86 -7.33 1.04 9.43
C ARG A 86 -6.18 1.89 9.96
N PRO A 87 -5.45 2.60 9.09
CA PRO A 87 -4.50 3.61 9.52
C PRO A 87 -5.17 4.67 10.39
N GLU A 88 -4.41 5.34 11.26
CA GLU A 88 -4.94 6.45 12.03
C GLU A 88 -5.25 7.63 11.10
N ALA A 89 -6.49 8.13 11.12
CA ALA A 89 -6.88 9.26 10.26
C ALA A 89 -6.04 10.52 10.54
N ALA A 90 -5.64 10.72 11.80
CA ALA A 90 -4.74 11.80 12.22
C ALA A 90 -3.31 11.68 11.67
N SER A 91 -2.94 10.53 11.08
CA SER A 91 -1.68 10.39 10.36
C SER A 91 -1.69 11.06 8.99
N PHE A 92 -2.84 11.52 8.52
CA PHE A 92 -3.00 12.15 7.21
C PHE A 92 -3.40 13.62 7.37
N LEU A 93 -2.96 14.42 6.42
CA LEU A 93 -3.37 15.80 6.30
C LEU A 93 -3.62 16.14 4.83
N VAL A 94 -4.78 16.73 4.56
CA VAL A 94 -5.12 17.30 3.26
C VAL A 94 -4.94 18.81 3.32
N ILE A 95 -4.31 19.37 2.29
CA ILE A 95 -4.09 20.81 2.17
C ILE A 95 -4.85 21.32 0.96
N THR A 96 -5.73 22.30 1.19
CA THR A 96 -6.55 22.92 0.14
C THR A 96 -5.79 24.02 -0.59
N ARG A 97 -6.32 24.45 -1.75
CA ARG A 97 -5.75 25.54 -2.55
C ARG A 97 -5.58 26.84 -1.75
N GLY A 98 -6.52 27.14 -0.88
CA GLY A 98 -6.54 28.26 0.06
C GLY A 98 -5.60 28.09 1.25
N GLY A 99 -4.96 26.93 1.38
CA GLY A 99 -3.97 26.62 2.41
C GLY A 99 -4.58 26.10 3.72
N GLN A 100 -5.85 25.69 3.71
CA GLN A 100 -6.44 25.03 4.88
C GLN A 100 -5.76 23.68 5.11
N ARG A 101 -5.69 23.26 6.38
CA ARG A 101 -5.08 22.00 6.81
C ARG A 101 -6.18 21.14 7.42
N LEU A 102 -6.63 20.15 6.68
CA LEU A 102 -7.80 19.35 7.00
C LEU A 102 -7.37 17.93 7.40
N THR A 103 -7.82 17.48 8.57
CA THR A 103 -7.60 16.11 9.04
C THR A 103 -8.81 15.26 8.66
N PRO A 104 -8.63 14.14 7.95
CA PRO A 104 -9.72 13.23 7.64
C PRO A 104 -10.41 12.71 8.91
N ARG A 105 -11.70 12.43 8.80
CA ARG A 105 -12.47 11.74 9.85
C ARG A 105 -12.07 10.27 9.96
N CYS A 106 -11.88 9.60 8.83
CA CYS A 106 -11.49 8.21 8.75
C CYS A 106 -10.39 8.00 7.71
N ALA A 107 -9.60 6.95 7.92
CA ALA A 107 -8.69 6.36 6.94
C ALA A 107 -8.89 4.84 6.94
N THR A 108 -9.03 4.22 5.77
CA THR A 108 -9.25 2.77 5.66
C THR A 108 -8.69 2.20 4.36
N LEU A 109 -8.21 0.96 4.40
CA LEU A 109 -7.86 0.21 3.17
C LEU A 109 -9.08 -0.46 2.52
N ARG A 110 -10.25 -0.43 3.17
CA ARG A 110 -11.44 -1.06 2.59
C ARG A 110 -11.95 -0.26 1.39
N PRO A 111 -12.46 -0.95 0.35
CA PRO A 111 -12.65 -2.40 0.28
C PRO A 111 -11.42 -3.25 -0.08
N ALA A 112 -10.34 -2.66 -0.61
CA ALA A 112 -9.07 -3.30 -1.02
C ALA A 112 -8.24 -3.88 0.17
N ILE A 113 -8.74 -4.93 0.82
CA ILE A 113 -8.10 -5.54 2.00
C ILE A 113 -7.33 -6.83 1.69
N ASP A 114 -7.41 -7.34 0.46
CA ASP A 114 -6.66 -8.53 0.11
C ASP A 114 -5.15 -8.26 0.22
N PRO A 115 -4.33 -9.25 0.62
CA PRO A 115 -2.92 -9.01 0.92
C PRO A 115 -2.11 -8.40 -0.23
N THR A 116 -2.54 -8.56 -1.49
CA THR A 116 -1.92 -7.99 -2.68
C THR A 116 -2.45 -6.60 -3.06
N GLU A 117 -3.50 -6.10 -2.39
CA GLU A 117 -4.25 -4.91 -2.81
C GLU A 117 -4.10 -3.69 -1.90
N ARG A 118 -3.29 -3.79 -0.85
CA ARG A 118 -3.22 -2.79 0.23
C ARG A 118 -2.48 -1.50 -0.13
N HIS A 119 -2.53 -1.04 -1.38
CA HIS A 119 -1.85 0.18 -1.81
C HIS A 119 -2.68 1.44 -1.61
N THR A 120 -4.00 1.34 -1.46
CA THR A 120 -4.87 2.52 -1.47
C THR A 120 -5.53 2.74 -0.11
N VAL A 121 -5.31 3.91 0.47
CA VAL A 121 -6.01 4.37 1.69
C VAL A 121 -7.14 5.31 1.26
N LEU A 122 -8.38 4.94 1.51
CA LEU A 122 -9.52 5.85 1.39
C LEU A 122 -9.56 6.79 2.60
N LEU A 123 -9.37 8.09 2.36
CA LEU A 123 -9.63 9.17 3.30
C LEU A 123 -11.09 9.60 3.17
N VAL A 124 -11.75 9.80 4.32
CA VAL A 124 -13.14 10.28 4.40
C VAL A 124 -13.21 11.45 5.36
N GLY A 125 -13.86 12.55 4.98
CA GLY A 125 -14.06 13.72 5.83
C GLY A 125 -14.42 14.97 5.02
N GLU A 126 -14.29 16.13 5.63
CA GLU A 126 -14.29 17.43 4.93
C GLU A 126 -12.85 17.69 4.46
N LEU A 127 -12.58 17.56 3.17
CA LEU A 127 -11.25 17.52 2.57
C LEU A 127 -11.02 18.66 1.56
N GLY A 128 -12.05 19.45 1.26
CA GLY A 128 -12.04 20.64 0.42
C GLY A 128 -13.34 20.73 -0.38
N ASP A 129 -13.51 21.81 -1.13
CA ASP A 129 -14.74 22.04 -1.92
C ASP A 129 -14.39 22.37 -3.37
N GLU A 130 -14.89 21.62 -4.36
CA GLU A 130 -14.75 22.00 -5.77
C GLU A 130 -15.92 22.91 -6.20
N PRO A 131 -15.69 24.03 -6.91
CA PRO A 131 -14.40 24.51 -7.43
C PRO A 131 -13.66 25.51 -6.55
N ASP A 132 -14.25 25.89 -5.41
CA ASP A 132 -13.82 27.05 -4.64
C ASP A 132 -12.47 26.82 -3.91
N ASP A 133 -12.35 25.74 -3.15
CA ASP A 133 -11.17 25.40 -2.35
C ASP A 133 -10.83 23.89 -2.36
N PRO A 134 -10.56 23.28 -3.53
CA PRO A 134 -10.29 21.85 -3.60
C PRO A 134 -8.93 21.49 -2.99
N PRO A 135 -8.74 20.22 -2.63
CA PRO A 135 -7.46 19.72 -2.17
C PRO A 135 -6.40 19.82 -3.27
N VAL A 136 -5.20 20.22 -2.89
CA VAL A 136 -4.04 20.35 -3.80
C VAL A 136 -2.81 19.59 -3.33
N ARG A 137 -2.84 19.06 -2.10
CA ARG A 137 -1.72 18.31 -1.52
C ARG A 137 -2.18 17.38 -0.41
N VAL A 138 -1.51 16.23 -0.30
CA VAL A 138 -1.67 15.28 0.80
C VAL A 138 -0.32 15.06 1.49
N GLU A 139 -0.32 15.05 2.81
CA GLU A 139 0.84 14.74 3.66
C GLU A 139 0.52 13.58 4.59
N ILE A 140 1.48 12.66 4.77
CA ILE A 140 1.44 11.64 5.82
C ILE A 140 2.27 12.14 7.00
N VAL A 141 1.61 12.74 7.99
CA VAL A 141 2.24 13.40 9.14
C VAL A 141 2.42 12.47 10.34
N GLY A 142 1.65 11.38 10.42
CA GLY A 142 1.73 10.37 11.48
C GLY A 142 2.31 9.04 11.00
N SER A 143 2.28 8.01 11.84
CA SER A 143 2.83 6.69 11.47
C SER A 143 1.84 5.98 10.56
N VAL A 144 2.33 5.44 9.45
CA VAL A 144 1.61 4.53 8.56
C VAL A 144 2.58 3.40 8.18
N PRO A 145 2.60 2.30 8.95
CA PRO A 145 3.51 1.19 8.71
C PRO A 145 3.29 0.54 7.35
N LEU A 146 4.38 0.21 6.67
CA LEU A 146 4.39 -0.44 5.35
C LEU A 146 4.67 -1.94 5.47
N LEU A 147 4.13 -2.72 4.55
CA LEU A 147 4.40 -4.15 4.43
C LEU A 147 5.90 -4.40 4.21
N GLY A 148 6.48 -5.39 4.88
CA GLY A 148 7.92 -5.64 4.77
C GLY A 148 8.80 -4.64 5.53
N GLY A 149 8.20 -3.71 6.29
CA GLY A 149 8.89 -2.76 7.15
C GLY A 149 9.07 -1.38 6.54
N GLY A 150 9.35 -0.40 7.40
CA GLY A 150 9.34 1.02 7.07
C GLY A 150 8.02 1.70 7.43
N ASP A 151 7.97 3.01 7.23
CA ASP A 151 6.84 3.86 7.56
C ASP A 151 6.67 4.93 6.47
N ALA A 152 5.42 5.22 6.09
CA ALA A 152 5.11 6.24 5.09
C ALA A 152 5.10 7.68 5.66
N ARG A 153 5.36 7.85 6.97
CA ARG A 153 5.51 9.16 7.60
C ARG A 153 6.53 10.02 6.87
N GLY A 154 6.13 11.26 6.59
CA GLY A 154 6.94 12.27 5.90
C GLY A 154 6.77 12.26 4.39
N LEU A 155 6.04 11.28 3.82
CA LEU A 155 5.65 11.35 2.41
C LEU A 155 4.63 12.47 2.20
N SER A 156 4.74 13.12 1.04
CA SER A 156 3.77 14.10 0.58
C SER A 156 3.68 14.04 -0.95
N THR A 157 2.55 14.48 -1.48
CA THR A 157 2.35 14.66 -2.91
C THR A 157 1.58 15.95 -3.18
N ASP A 158 2.00 16.67 -4.21
CA ASP A 158 1.22 17.77 -4.81
C ASP A 158 0.45 17.26 -6.06
N THR A 159 0.58 15.96 -6.40
CA THR A 159 -0.22 15.30 -7.43
C THR A 159 -1.57 14.91 -6.82
N VAL A 160 -2.52 15.82 -6.94
CA VAL A 160 -3.94 15.54 -6.65
C VAL A 160 -4.70 15.45 -7.97
N THR A 161 -5.30 14.30 -8.26
CA THR A 161 -6.19 14.14 -9.41
C THR A 161 -7.46 14.95 -9.14
N PRO A 162 -7.79 15.96 -9.97
CA PRO A 162 -9.00 16.76 -9.81
C PRO A 162 -10.26 15.93 -9.92
N LEU A 163 -11.31 16.41 -9.28
CA LEU A 163 -12.61 15.74 -9.22
C LEU A 163 -13.18 15.43 -10.62
N THR A 164 -12.93 16.27 -11.64
CA THR A 164 -13.46 16.11 -13.01
C THR A 164 -12.63 15.23 -13.94
N ASP A 165 -11.44 14.82 -13.53
CA ASP A 165 -10.51 14.13 -14.43
C ASP A 165 -10.77 12.61 -14.49
N GLY A 166 -11.57 12.08 -13.56
CA GLY A 166 -11.87 10.66 -13.45
C GLY A 166 -10.66 9.81 -13.03
N PRO A 167 -10.84 8.48 -12.91
CA PRO A 167 -9.82 7.59 -12.39
C PRO A 167 -8.82 7.20 -13.48
N SER A 168 -7.53 7.11 -13.16
CA SER A 168 -6.50 6.61 -14.10
C SER A 168 -5.68 5.49 -13.47
N LEU A 169 -4.97 4.70 -14.28
CA LEU A 169 -4.12 3.63 -13.75
C LEU A 169 -2.88 4.21 -13.04
N ARG A 170 -2.51 3.59 -11.93
CA ARG A 170 -1.33 3.95 -11.13
C ARG A 170 -0.36 2.79 -10.94
N ILE A 171 -0.84 1.55 -10.89
CA ILE A 171 -0.01 0.35 -10.74
C ILE A 171 -0.46 -0.71 -11.75
N ALA A 172 0.53 -1.41 -12.31
CA ALA A 172 0.32 -2.65 -13.06
C ALA A 172 1.42 -3.65 -12.67
N TYR A 173 1.05 -4.67 -11.90
CA TYR A 173 1.96 -5.73 -11.49
C TYR A 173 1.68 -7.04 -12.20
N VAL A 174 2.73 -7.75 -12.60
CA VAL A 174 2.61 -9.09 -13.17
C VAL A 174 2.77 -10.17 -12.10
N TYR A 175 1.90 -11.16 -12.14
CA TYR A 175 1.93 -12.34 -11.30
C TYR A 175 1.81 -13.61 -12.14
N ALA A 176 2.50 -14.67 -11.70
CA ALA A 176 2.18 -16.01 -12.15
C ALA A 176 0.80 -16.41 -11.59
N PRO A 177 -0.03 -17.19 -12.32
CA PRO A 177 -1.37 -17.55 -11.88
C PRO A 177 -1.41 -18.19 -10.48
N GLU A 178 -0.41 -18.98 -10.11
CA GLU A 178 -0.26 -19.63 -8.82
C GLU A 178 0.01 -18.67 -7.66
N ALA A 179 0.54 -17.47 -7.93
CA ALA A 179 0.75 -16.44 -6.90
C ALA A 179 -0.56 -15.74 -6.50
N LEU A 180 -1.60 -15.83 -7.34
CA LEU A 180 -2.94 -15.29 -7.09
C LEU A 180 -3.99 -16.41 -7.16
N PRO A 181 -4.02 -17.34 -6.18
CA PRO A 181 -4.91 -18.49 -6.22
C PRO A 181 -6.40 -18.13 -6.10
N ALA A 182 -6.72 -16.96 -5.51
CA ALA A 182 -8.09 -16.45 -5.38
C ALA A 182 -8.62 -15.81 -6.67
N SER A 183 -7.73 -15.45 -7.61
CA SER A 183 -8.14 -14.82 -8.87
C SER A 183 -9.01 -15.76 -9.69
N THR A 184 -10.10 -15.22 -10.24
CA THR A 184 -11.08 -15.92 -11.08
C THR A 184 -10.64 -16.03 -12.55
N CYS A 185 -9.40 -15.69 -12.88
CA CYS A 185 -8.85 -15.84 -14.23
C CYS A 185 -9.00 -17.29 -14.76
N PRO A 186 -9.37 -17.50 -16.04
CA PRO A 186 -9.61 -18.83 -16.59
C PRO A 186 -8.37 -19.73 -16.54
N ARG A 187 -8.48 -20.91 -15.94
CA ARG A 187 -7.42 -21.94 -15.87
C ARG A 187 -7.75 -23.15 -16.76
N PRO A 188 -6.76 -23.80 -17.39
CA PRO A 188 -5.32 -23.52 -17.36
C PRO A 188 -4.85 -22.51 -18.43
N ARG A 189 -5.78 -21.78 -19.07
CA ARG A 189 -5.46 -20.89 -20.19
C ARG A 189 -4.60 -19.69 -19.80
N THR A 190 -4.79 -19.16 -18.60
CA THR A 190 -4.04 -17.99 -18.13
C THR A 190 -2.60 -18.38 -17.78
N THR A 191 -1.62 -17.68 -18.36
CA THR A 191 -0.18 -17.87 -18.17
C THR A 191 0.46 -16.77 -17.31
N GLN A 192 -0.12 -15.57 -17.31
CA GLN A 192 0.26 -14.44 -16.47
C GLN A 192 -0.98 -13.59 -16.17
N ILE A 193 -1.01 -13.01 -14.96
CA ILE A 193 -2.07 -12.12 -14.50
C ILE A 193 -1.46 -10.74 -14.32
N ILE A 194 -2.06 -9.71 -14.92
CA ILE A 194 -1.69 -8.32 -14.66
C ILE A 194 -2.70 -7.73 -13.68
N GLN A 195 -2.28 -7.50 -12.43
CA GLN A 195 -3.08 -6.81 -11.43
C GLN A 195 -2.92 -5.31 -11.60
N LEU A 196 -4.04 -4.64 -11.90
CA LEU A 196 -4.12 -3.21 -12.06
C LEU A 196 -4.59 -2.56 -10.77
N THR A 197 -4.10 -1.36 -10.48
CA THR A 197 -4.66 -0.46 -9.47
C THR A 197 -5.02 0.86 -10.10
N TRP A 198 -6.30 1.22 -10.00
CA TRP A 198 -6.85 2.51 -10.40
C TRP A 198 -6.64 3.54 -9.29
N ALA A 199 -6.56 4.83 -9.63
CA ALA A 199 -6.42 5.91 -8.66
C ALA A 199 -7.64 6.05 -7.72
N GLY A 200 -8.78 5.46 -8.06
CA GLY A 200 -9.96 5.35 -7.21
C GLY A 200 -10.89 4.23 -7.68
N GLY A 201 -12.02 4.07 -6.99
CA GLY A 201 -13.01 3.06 -7.36
C GLY A 201 -13.53 3.27 -8.79
N VAL A 202 -13.80 2.17 -9.49
CA VAL A 202 -14.21 2.19 -10.89
C VAL A 202 -15.44 1.33 -11.13
N ARG A 203 -16.23 1.72 -12.13
CA ARG A 203 -17.31 0.91 -12.71
C ARG A 203 -17.41 1.16 -14.20
N ALA A 204 -18.15 0.34 -14.93
CA ALA A 204 -18.48 0.63 -16.32
C ALA A 204 -19.35 1.90 -16.41
N PRO A 205 -19.30 2.65 -17.55
CA PRO A 205 -20.19 3.80 -17.77
C PRO A 205 -21.68 3.48 -17.66
N THR A 206 -22.07 2.21 -17.80
CA THR A 206 -23.44 1.71 -17.60
C THR A 206 -23.88 1.67 -16.13
N GLY A 207 -22.95 1.83 -15.19
CA GLY A 207 -23.19 1.62 -13.76
C GLY A 207 -22.97 0.19 -13.27
N GLU A 208 -22.71 -0.74 -14.18
CA GLU A 208 -22.36 -2.11 -13.86
C GLU A 208 -20.86 -2.24 -13.56
N GLU A 209 -20.46 -3.40 -13.03
CA GLU A 209 -19.07 -3.80 -12.90
C GLU A 209 -18.35 -3.81 -14.27
N LEU A 210 -17.02 -3.66 -14.28
CA LEU A 210 -16.25 -3.80 -15.52
C LEU A 210 -16.46 -5.18 -16.14
N GLY A 211 -16.58 -5.22 -17.48
CA GLY A 211 -16.93 -6.45 -18.18
C GLY A 211 -16.39 -6.53 -19.61
N GLU A 212 -17.01 -7.36 -20.44
CA GLU A 212 -16.61 -7.60 -21.83
C GLU A 212 -16.37 -6.32 -22.67
N PRO A 213 -17.23 -5.28 -22.60
CA PRO A 213 -16.98 -4.02 -23.31
C PRO A 213 -15.71 -3.31 -22.84
N ALA A 214 -15.40 -3.38 -21.54
CA ALA A 214 -14.20 -2.79 -20.97
C ALA A 214 -12.96 -3.60 -21.38
N ARG A 215 -13.01 -4.94 -21.26
CA ARG A 215 -11.92 -5.85 -21.64
C ARG A 215 -11.41 -5.61 -23.05
N LYS A 216 -12.31 -5.42 -24.01
CA LYS A 216 -11.97 -5.17 -25.43
C LYS A 216 -11.29 -3.83 -25.68
N GLN A 217 -11.29 -2.95 -24.70
CA GLN A 217 -10.66 -1.62 -24.75
C GLN A 217 -9.41 -1.54 -23.85
N MET A 218 -9.03 -2.66 -23.23
CA MET A 218 -7.77 -2.83 -22.52
C MET A 218 -6.84 -3.68 -23.38
N SER A 219 -5.59 -3.26 -23.51
CA SER A 219 -4.58 -3.98 -24.28
C SER A 219 -3.26 -4.04 -23.54
N VAL A 220 -2.52 -5.12 -23.75
CA VAL A 220 -1.19 -5.32 -23.18
C VAL A 220 -0.18 -5.40 -24.33
N THR A 221 0.89 -4.60 -24.23
CA THR A 221 2.05 -4.73 -25.11
C THR A 221 3.03 -5.70 -24.46
N LEU A 222 3.48 -6.71 -25.22
CA LEU A 222 4.45 -7.71 -24.78
C LEU A 222 5.88 -7.30 -25.18
N GLU A 223 6.88 -7.93 -24.58
CA GLU A 223 8.30 -7.66 -24.87
C GLU A 223 8.71 -8.01 -26.32
N ASP A 224 8.02 -8.97 -26.96
CA ASP A 224 8.19 -9.30 -28.38
C ASP A 224 7.55 -8.29 -29.35
N GLY A 225 6.88 -7.25 -28.82
CA GLY A 225 6.21 -6.21 -29.59
C GLY A 225 4.77 -6.52 -29.98
N ALA A 226 4.23 -7.71 -29.65
CA ALA A 226 2.82 -8.00 -29.86
C ALA A 226 1.94 -7.14 -28.94
N VAL A 227 0.78 -6.75 -29.45
CA VAL A 227 -0.28 -6.10 -28.66
C VAL A 227 -1.47 -7.04 -28.59
N VAL A 228 -1.83 -7.43 -27.38
CA VAL A 228 -2.86 -8.46 -27.12
C VAL A 228 -4.00 -7.89 -26.30
N THR A 229 -5.18 -8.50 -26.45
CA THR A 229 -6.35 -8.21 -25.62
C THR A 229 -6.46 -9.30 -24.55
N PRO A 230 -6.60 -8.97 -23.25
CA PRO A 230 -6.76 -9.97 -22.21
C PRO A 230 -7.91 -10.94 -22.51
N ILE A 231 -7.74 -12.23 -22.20
CA ILE A 231 -8.78 -13.24 -22.48
C ILE A 231 -9.98 -13.14 -21.54
N ALA A 232 -9.78 -12.56 -20.35
CA ALA A 232 -10.80 -12.30 -19.35
C ALA A 232 -10.38 -11.14 -18.43
N LEU A 233 -11.35 -10.60 -17.70
CA LEU A 233 -11.13 -9.79 -16.51
C LEU A 233 -11.48 -10.64 -15.27
N ALA A 234 -10.77 -10.41 -14.17
CA ALA A 234 -11.03 -10.96 -12.83
C ALA A 234 -10.83 -9.84 -11.79
N ASP A 235 -10.97 -10.12 -10.49
CA ASP A 235 -11.12 -9.06 -9.45
C ASP A 235 -12.31 -8.16 -9.76
N LEU A 236 -13.51 -8.72 -9.69
CA LEU A 236 -14.72 -7.99 -10.04
C LEU A 236 -15.75 -8.23 -8.94
N GLY A 237 -16.48 -7.18 -8.55
CA GLY A 237 -17.64 -7.27 -7.66
C GLY A 237 -17.33 -7.20 -6.15
N ASP A 238 -16.10 -6.88 -5.77
CA ASP A 238 -15.67 -6.54 -4.41
C ASP A 238 -15.77 -5.03 -4.10
N ASN A 239 -15.97 -4.20 -5.13
CA ASN A 239 -16.13 -2.73 -5.10
C ASN A 239 -14.86 -1.97 -4.75
N ASP A 240 -13.68 -2.54 -4.98
CA ASP A 240 -12.42 -1.81 -4.83
C ASP A 240 -11.91 -1.22 -6.16
N ASN A 241 -10.65 -0.82 -6.17
CA ASN A 241 -9.97 -0.18 -7.28
C ASN A 241 -8.97 -1.12 -7.97
N TYR A 242 -9.17 -2.43 -7.87
CA TYR A 242 -8.36 -3.44 -8.51
C TYR A 242 -9.07 -4.08 -9.71
N THR A 243 -8.26 -4.60 -10.63
CA THR A 243 -8.76 -5.39 -11.77
C THR A 243 -7.65 -6.31 -12.25
N HIS A 244 -7.95 -7.57 -12.49
CA HIS A 244 -7.02 -8.53 -13.07
C HIS A 244 -7.22 -8.66 -14.58
N LEU A 245 -6.15 -8.48 -15.36
CA LEU A 245 -6.10 -8.85 -16.77
C LEU A 245 -5.51 -10.25 -16.91
N CYS A 246 -6.29 -11.19 -17.45
CA CYS A 246 -5.84 -12.57 -17.67
C CYS A 246 -5.24 -12.69 -19.08
N LEU A 247 -3.97 -13.09 -19.19
CA LEU A 247 -3.29 -13.29 -20.48
C LEU A 247 -2.99 -14.77 -20.71
N GLU A 248 -3.04 -15.23 -21.96
CA GLU A 248 -2.65 -16.61 -22.35
C GLU A 248 -1.26 -16.69 -22.98
N GLU A 249 -0.64 -15.53 -23.18
CA GLU A 249 0.66 -15.37 -23.81
C GLU A 249 1.80 -15.64 -22.82
N THR A 250 2.85 -16.29 -23.30
CA THR A 250 4.05 -16.59 -22.49
C THR A 250 5.12 -15.51 -22.59
N SER A 251 5.04 -14.65 -23.60
CA SER A 251 5.91 -13.48 -23.75
C SER A 251 5.61 -12.49 -22.62
N PRO A 252 6.62 -11.97 -21.89
CA PRO A 252 6.37 -11.09 -20.76
C PRO A 252 5.59 -9.84 -21.13
N ALA A 253 4.61 -9.47 -20.31
CA ALA A 253 3.93 -8.19 -20.44
C ALA A 253 4.87 -7.03 -20.11
N ARG A 254 4.85 -6.00 -20.96
CA ARG A 254 5.69 -4.80 -20.84
C ARG A 254 4.92 -3.57 -20.40
N SER A 255 3.73 -3.36 -20.95
CA SER A 255 2.87 -2.22 -20.60
C SER A 255 1.41 -2.55 -20.80
N VAL A 256 0.55 -1.86 -20.05
CA VAL A 256 -0.91 -1.90 -20.20
C VAL A 256 -1.37 -0.56 -20.74
N THR A 257 -2.29 -0.59 -21.68
CA THR A 257 -3.02 0.58 -22.15
C THR A 257 -4.52 0.36 -21.96
N VAL A 258 -5.18 1.34 -21.36
CA VAL A 258 -6.63 1.41 -21.25
C VAL A 258 -7.10 2.67 -21.92
N LYS A 259 -8.02 2.52 -22.89
CA LYS A 259 -8.58 3.66 -23.64
C LYS A 259 -9.39 4.59 -22.72
N ALA A 260 -9.56 5.83 -23.16
CA ALA A 260 -10.46 6.77 -22.49
C ALA A 260 -11.92 6.27 -22.52
N GLY A 261 -12.69 6.55 -21.46
CA GLY A 261 -14.12 6.23 -21.39
C GLY A 261 -14.46 4.75 -21.16
N VAL A 262 -13.50 3.94 -20.74
CA VAL A 262 -13.67 2.52 -20.42
C VAL A 262 -14.33 2.34 -19.05
N ALA A 263 -13.97 3.18 -18.10
CA ALA A 263 -14.43 3.18 -16.72
C ALA A 263 -14.86 4.59 -16.31
N VAL A 264 -15.72 4.65 -15.30
CA VAL A 264 -16.09 5.87 -14.60
C VAL A 264 -15.80 5.73 -13.11
N ASP A 265 -15.51 6.83 -12.43
CA ASP A 265 -15.48 6.87 -10.97
C ASP A 265 -16.91 6.80 -10.37
N PRO A 266 -17.07 6.81 -9.03
CA PRO A 266 -18.39 6.81 -8.42
C PRO A 266 -19.28 8.00 -8.83
N ARG A 267 -18.70 9.17 -9.13
CA ARG A 267 -19.42 10.39 -9.57
C ARG A 267 -19.84 10.32 -11.04
N GLY A 268 -19.22 9.45 -11.83
CA GLY A 268 -19.53 9.22 -13.23
C GLY A 268 -18.53 9.84 -14.21
N ASP A 269 -17.39 10.34 -13.74
CA ASP A 269 -16.37 10.91 -14.60
C ASP A 269 -15.54 9.83 -15.28
N THR A 270 -15.44 9.94 -16.60
CA THR A 270 -14.77 8.94 -17.43
C THR A 270 -13.26 8.99 -17.27
N ASN A 271 -12.62 7.82 -17.21
CA ASN A 271 -11.17 7.73 -17.21
C ASN A 271 -10.56 8.34 -18.48
N PRO A 272 -9.38 9.00 -18.40
CA PRO A 272 -8.58 9.32 -19.56
C PRO A 272 -7.89 8.05 -20.10
N GLU A 273 -7.37 8.13 -21.33
CA GLU A 273 -6.48 7.08 -21.82
C GLU A 273 -5.23 7.03 -20.96
N THR A 274 -4.87 5.84 -20.48
CA THR A 274 -3.71 5.64 -19.63
C THR A 274 -2.85 4.50 -20.16
N THR A 275 -1.54 4.72 -20.25
CA THR A 275 -0.54 3.69 -20.52
C THR A 275 0.51 3.70 -19.42
N ILE A 276 0.68 2.58 -18.73
CA ILE A 276 1.70 2.40 -17.68
C ILE A 276 2.56 1.16 -17.91
N PRO A 277 3.83 1.15 -17.47
CA PRO A 277 4.66 -0.04 -17.53
C PRO A 277 4.11 -1.13 -16.60
N VAL A 278 4.30 -2.38 -17.00
CA VAL A 278 4.11 -3.55 -16.14
C VAL A 278 5.43 -3.81 -15.43
N THR A 279 5.39 -3.99 -14.11
CA THR A 279 6.57 -4.34 -13.31
C THR A 279 6.29 -5.55 -12.44
N ASN A 280 7.34 -6.15 -11.89
CA ASN A 280 7.15 -7.11 -10.80
C ASN A 280 6.65 -6.37 -9.55
N ASP A 281 5.80 -7.03 -8.77
CA ASP A 281 5.45 -6.55 -7.43
C ASP A 281 6.69 -6.66 -6.53
N PRO A 282 7.21 -5.52 -6.02
CA PRO A 282 8.43 -5.53 -5.21
C PRO A 282 8.23 -6.15 -3.83
N GLU A 283 6.98 -6.36 -3.42
CA GLU A 283 6.59 -6.90 -2.12
C GLU A 283 5.96 -8.31 -2.27
N ALA A 284 5.97 -8.88 -3.48
CA ALA A 284 5.52 -10.25 -3.71
C ALA A 284 6.30 -11.21 -2.81
N SER A 285 5.60 -12.15 -2.17
CA SER A 285 6.27 -13.20 -1.43
C SER A 285 7.12 -14.03 -2.40
N PRO A 286 8.40 -14.32 -2.09
CA PRO A 286 9.17 -15.24 -2.90
C PRO A 286 8.48 -16.61 -2.92
N PRO A 287 8.54 -17.33 -4.05
CA PRO A 287 7.94 -18.66 -4.19
C PRO A 287 8.54 -19.69 -3.22
#